data_AF-A0A6B2TJZ0-F1
#
_entry.id   AF-A0A6B2TJZ0-F1
#
_cell.length_a   1.000
_cell.length_b   1.000
_cell.length_c   1.000
_cell.angle_alpha   90.00
_cell.angle_beta   90.00
_cell.angle_gamma   90.00
#
_symmetry.space_group_name_H-M   'P 1'
#
loop_
_entity.id
_entity.type
_entity.pdbx_description
1 polymer ?
#
loop_
_entity_poly.entity_id
_entity_poly.type
_entity_poly.pdbx_seq_one_letter_code
_entity_poly.pdbx_strand_id
1 'polypeptide(L)'
;TGAGAVKALQDATVLESALATADTWADALDTDRTVSGRAMVDLGRRLGGALVQATPDWGAMDQAAMETWWTRADGSGAFGGRVLKR
;
A
#
# COMPACT_ATOMS: atom_id res chain seq x y z
N THR A 1 0.07 9.50 -2.48
CA THR A 1 0.66 8.16 -2.66
C THR A 1 0.71 7.70 -4.11
N GLY A 2 -0.04 8.28 -5.07
CA GLY A 2 0.06 7.88 -6.50
C GLY A 2 -0.30 6.42 -6.80
N ALA A 3 -0.87 5.71 -5.84
CA ALA A 3 -0.93 4.24 -5.84
C ALA A 3 -2.13 3.65 -6.58
N GLY A 4 -2.96 4.49 -7.23
CA GLY A 4 -4.19 4.02 -7.90
C GLY A 4 -3.91 3.00 -9.00
N ALA A 5 -2.89 3.26 -9.84
CA ALA A 5 -2.49 2.34 -10.91
C ALA A 5 -1.93 1.02 -10.36
N VAL A 6 -1.08 1.08 -9.34
CA VAL A 6 -0.53 -0.11 -8.66
C VAL A 6 -1.65 -0.94 -8.05
N LYS A 7 -2.62 -0.30 -7.39
CA LYS A 7 -3.79 -0.98 -6.85
C LYS A 7 -4.61 -1.67 -7.93
N ALA A 8 -4.87 -0.99 -9.05
CA ALA A 8 -5.64 -1.58 -10.15
C ALA A 8 -4.97 -2.83 -10.72
N LEU A 9 -3.64 -2.80 -10.91
CA LEU A 9 -2.89 -3.97 -11.39
C LEU A 9 -2.92 -5.13 -10.39
N GLN A 10 -2.75 -4.83 -9.10
CA GLN A 10 -2.79 -5.86 -8.06
C GLN A 10 -4.18 -6.47 -7.88
N ASP A 11 -5.24 -5.65 -7.94
CA ASP A 11 -6.63 -6.10 -7.88
C ASP A 11 -6.95 -6.99 -9.10
N ALA A 12 -6.45 -6.65 -10.29
CA ALA A 12 -6.63 -7.44 -11.50
C ALA A 12 -5.95 -8.83 -11.41
N THR A 13 -4.72 -8.92 -10.91
CA THR A 13 -4.02 -10.21 -10.73
C THR A 13 -4.69 -11.11 -9.69
N VAL A 14 -5.18 -10.53 -8.59
CA VAL A 14 -5.95 -11.29 -7.58
C VAL A 14 -7.27 -11.78 -8.17
N LEU A 15 -7.95 -10.94 -8.94
CA LEU A 15 -9.22 -11.30 -9.59
C LEU A 15 -9.02 -12.42 -10.62
N GLU A 16 -7.98 -12.36 -11.45
CA GLU A 16 -7.62 -13.43 -12.38
C GLU A 16 -7.44 -14.76 -11.65
N SER A 17 -6.64 -14.76 -10.58
CA SER A 17 -6.35 -15.98 -9.81
C SER A 17 -7.60 -16.54 -9.14
N ALA A 18 -8.48 -15.67 -8.63
CA ALA A 18 -9.76 -16.05 -8.05
C ALA A 18 -10.70 -16.66 -9.09
N LEU A 19 -10.80 -16.04 -10.27
CA LEU A 19 -11.63 -16.55 -11.37
C LEU A 19 -11.12 -17.90 -11.90
N ALA A 20 -9.81 -18.15 -11.86
CA ALA A 20 -9.23 -19.41 -12.30
C ALA A 20 -9.49 -20.58 -11.33
N THR A 21 -9.82 -20.30 -10.07
CA THR A 21 -9.90 -21.32 -9.01
C THR A 21 -11.28 -21.45 -8.36
N ALA A 22 -12.16 -20.47 -8.55
CA ALA A 22 -13.50 -20.48 -7.98
C ALA A 22 -14.50 -21.33 -8.77
N ASP A 23 -15.38 -22.03 -8.05
CA ASP A 23 -16.47 -22.80 -8.65
C ASP A 23 -17.61 -21.91 -9.17
N THR A 24 -17.79 -20.74 -8.55
CA THR A 24 -18.80 -19.76 -8.96
C THR A 24 -18.25 -18.34 -9.03
N TRP A 25 -18.94 -17.51 -9.82
CA TRP A 25 -18.65 -16.07 -9.87
C TRP A 25 -18.78 -15.38 -8.51
N ALA A 26 -19.72 -15.81 -7.67
CA ALA A 26 -19.90 -15.22 -6.34
C ALA A 26 -18.66 -15.46 -5.48
N ASP A 27 -18.12 -16.69 -5.50
CA ASP A 27 -16.93 -17.07 -4.74
C ASP A 27 -15.68 -16.32 -5.24
N ALA A 28 -15.54 -16.14 -6.56
CA ALA A 28 -14.46 -15.34 -7.13
C ALA A 28 -14.54 -13.86 -6.71
N LEU A 29 -15.75 -13.32 -6.53
CA LEU A 29 -15.96 -11.93 -6.12
C LEU A 29 -15.81 -11.71 -4.61
N ASP A 30 -16.05 -12.74 -3.79
CA ASP A 30 -15.88 -12.73 -2.33
C ASP A 30 -14.44 -12.96 -1.86
N THR A 31 -13.52 -13.34 -2.77
CA THR A 31 -12.09 -13.43 -2.44
C THR A 31 -11.58 -12.11 -1.85
N ASP A 32 -10.74 -12.22 -0.82
CA ASP A 32 -10.26 -11.14 0.05
C ASP A 32 -9.44 -10.06 -0.71
N ARG A 33 -10.12 -9.25 -1.53
CA ARG A 33 -9.58 -8.04 -2.21
C ARG A 33 -9.15 -6.96 -1.22
N THR A 34 -9.24 -7.23 0.07
CA THR A 34 -9.32 -6.21 1.10
C THR A 34 -8.01 -6.05 1.87
N VAL A 35 -7.13 -7.05 1.93
CA VAL A 35 -5.83 -6.91 2.65
C VAL A 35 -4.86 -5.94 1.96
N SER A 36 -4.63 -6.05 0.64
CA SER A 36 -3.75 -5.12 -0.10
C SER A 36 -4.33 -3.70 -0.10
N GLY A 37 -5.63 -3.57 -0.35
CA GLY A 37 -6.33 -2.29 -0.37
C GLY A 37 -6.25 -1.56 0.98
N ARG A 38 -6.51 -2.28 2.09
CA ARG A 38 -6.39 -1.73 3.44
C ARG A 38 -4.98 -1.25 3.75
N ALA A 39 -3.96 -2.05 3.45
CA ALA A 39 -2.56 -1.68 3.70
C ALA A 39 -2.16 -0.37 2.99
N MET A 40 -2.63 -0.16 1.75
CA MET A 40 -2.37 1.07 1.00
C MET A 40 -3.12 2.29 1.56
N VAL A 41 -4.36 2.11 2.01
CA VAL A 41 -5.13 3.17 2.66
C VAL A 41 -4.46 3.56 3.99
N ASP A 42 -4.02 2.58 4.78
CA ASP A 42 -3.35 2.81 6.05
C ASP A 42 -1.97 3.44 5.88
N LEU A 43 -1.24 3.10 4.81
CA LEU A 43 -0.05 3.84 4.41
C LEU A 43 -0.40 5.31 4.06
N GLY A 44 -1.44 5.54 3.25
CA GLY A 44 -1.87 6.89 2.89
C GLY A 44 -2.21 7.76 4.09
N ARG A 45 -2.90 7.19 5.09
CA ARG A 45 -3.22 7.88 6.35
C ARG A 45 -1.97 8.22 7.16
N ARG A 46 -1.04 7.28 7.31
CA ARG A 46 0.23 7.49 8.02
C ARG A 46 1.08 8.58 7.36
N LEU A 47 1.24 8.51 6.04
CA LEU A 47 1.95 9.52 5.28
C LEU A 47 1.26 10.89 5.34
N GLY A 48 -0.08 10.94 5.27
CA GLY A 48 -0.83 12.18 5.45
C GLY A 48 -0.61 12.82 6.83
N GLY A 49 -0.63 12.01 7.89
CA GLY A 49 -0.27 12.47 9.23
C GLY A 49 1.16 13.01 9.30
N ALA A 50 2.14 12.23 8.84
CA ALA A 50 3.56 12.56 8.95
C ALA A 50 4.01 13.72 8.04
N LEU A 51 3.47 13.83 6.83
CA LEU A 51 3.88 14.84 5.85
C LEU A 51 3.10 16.15 5.96
N VAL A 52 1.86 16.12 6.44
CA VAL A 52 0.96 17.29 6.43
C VAL A 52 0.61 17.78 7.83
N GLN A 53 0.28 16.87 8.75
CA GLN A 53 -0.19 17.26 10.08
C GLN A 53 0.97 17.41 11.09
N ALA A 54 2.00 16.59 10.94
CA ALA A 54 3.19 16.53 11.81
C ALA A 54 4.47 16.65 10.99
N THR A 55 4.48 17.58 10.04
CA THR A 55 5.61 17.82 9.14
C THR A 55 6.87 18.16 9.94
N PRO A 56 8.00 17.43 9.74
CA PRO A 56 9.25 17.75 10.41
C PRO A 56 9.86 19.05 9.85
N ASP A 57 10.79 19.62 10.61
CA ASP A 57 11.62 20.73 10.14
C ASP A 57 12.68 20.20 9.16
N TRP A 58 12.32 20.18 7.87
CA TRP A 58 13.15 19.65 6.80
C TRP A 58 14.50 20.35 6.70
N GLY A 59 14.57 21.65 7.00
CA GLY A 59 15.80 22.43 6.90
C GLY A 59 16.83 22.06 7.97
N ALA A 60 16.37 21.52 9.10
CA ALA A 60 17.21 21.10 10.21
C ALA A 60 17.57 19.59 10.17
N MET A 61 16.97 18.81 9.28
CA MET A 61 17.25 17.38 9.17
C MET A 61 18.53 17.10 8.39
N ASP A 62 19.41 16.30 8.98
CA ASP A 62 20.48 15.63 8.25
C ASP A 62 19.98 14.33 7.60
N GLN A 63 20.87 13.65 6.87
CA GLN A 63 20.54 12.40 6.19
C GLN A 63 20.05 11.31 7.15
N ALA A 64 20.70 11.15 8.30
CA ALA A 64 20.35 10.09 9.25
C ALA A 64 18.97 10.34 9.90
N ALA A 65 18.67 11.60 10.20
CA ALA A 65 17.36 12.02 10.68
C ALA A 65 16.27 11.77 9.62
N MET A 66 16.57 12.06 8.35
CA MET A 66 15.66 11.79 7.23
C MET A 66 15.36 10.29 7.05
N GLU A 67 16.40 9.45 7.04
CA GLU A 67 16.26 8.00 6.91
C GLU A 67 15.43 7.42 8.07
N THR A 68 15.74 7.83 9.30
CA THR A 68 15.00 7.43 10.49
C THR A 68 13.54 7.86 10.43
N TRP A 69 13.28 9.08 9.96
CA TRP A 69 11.93 9.59 9.78
C TRP A 69 11.15 8.79 8.73
N TRP A 70 11.77 8.51 7.57
CA TRP A 70 11.16 7.74 6.49
C TRP A 70 10.82 6.31 6.92
N THR A 71 11.73 5.63 7.62
CA THR A 71 11.47 4.27 8.15
C THR A 71 10.27 4.25 9.09
N ARG A 72 10.04 5.30 9.89
CA ARG A 72 8.84 5.39 10.74
C ARG A 72 7.58 5.66 9.93
N ALA A 73 7.67 6.50 8.89
CA ALA A 73 6.53 6.92 8.08
C ALA A 73 6.02 5.82 7.12
N ASP A 74 6.93 5.09 6.45
CA ASP A 74 6.61 4.03 5.49
C ASP A 74 6.74 2.61 6.05
N GLY A 75 7.31 2.42 7.24
CA GLY A 75 7.88 1.19 7.84
C GLY A 75 7.27 -0.21 7.60
N SER A 76 6.09 -0.30 7.01
CA SER A 76 5.59 -1.49 6.29
C SER A 76 6.24 -1.78 4.92
N GLY A 77 6.98 -0.84 4.31
CA GLY A 77 7.53 -1.00 2.94
C GLY A 77 6.44 -1.18 1.88
N ALA A 78 5.25 -0.66 2.16
CA ALA A 78 4.07 -0.81 1.30
C ALA A 78 4.05 0.24 0.19
N PHE A 79 4.90 1.27 0.27
CA PHE A 79 5.06 2.25 -0.79
C PHE A 79 5.55 1.58 -2.07
N GLY A 80 4.83 1.80 -3.17
CA GLY A 80 5.08 1.09 -4.44
C GLY A 80 4.36 -0.25 -4.59
N GLY A 81 3.60 -0.68 -3.57
CA GLY A 81 2.85 -1.94 -3.59
C GLY A 81 3.68 -3.14 -3.11
N ARG A 82 3.03 -4.30 -3.10
CA ARG A 82 3.63 -5.60 -2.73
C ARG A 82 4.17 -6.39 -3.94
N VAL A 83 5.17 -7.22 -3.70
CA VAL A 83 5.63 -8.24 -4.66
C VAL A 83 4.47 -9.17 -5.02
N LEU A 84 4.21 -9.33 -6.31
CA LEU A 84 3.27 -10.32 -6.84
C LEU A 84 3.94 -11.70 -6.72
N LYS A 85 3.35 -12.60 -5.92
CA LYS A 85 3.76 -14.01 -5.92
C LYS A 85 2.99 -14.71 -7.04
N ARG A 86 3.72 -15.37 -7.94
CA ARG A 86 3.18 -16.27 -8.96
C ARG A 86 2.88 -17.63 -8.36
#